data_AF-A0A031WJG1-F1
#
_entry.id   AF-A0A031WJG1-F1
#
_cell.length_a   1.000
_cell.length_b   1.000
_cell.length_c   1.000
_cell.angle_alpha   90.00
_cell.angle_beta   90.00
_cell.angle_gamma   90.00
#
_symmetry.space_group_name_H-M   'P 1'
#
loop_
_entity.id
_entity.type
_entity.pdbx_description
1 polymer ?
#
loop_
_entity_poly.entity_id
_entity_poly.type
_entity_poly.pdbx_seq_one_letter_code
_entity_poly.pdbx_strand_id
1 'polypeptide(L)'
;MGIGPSTKETSLHHFRDPLLDIVESDKDVDLLGVIVVGTPDGNENKTFVGQRTAAWLEAMRVDGAIVSSDGWGNSHVDYANTFEEIGKRDIPVVGVTFNGTQAKFVVSNQYMDTIVDMNKSKEGIETEVVGENNTNEIDAKKALAFLKLKMRKHG
;
A
#
# COMPACT_ATOMS: atom_id res chain seq x y z
N MET A 1 -15.01 0.34 -11.70
CA MET A 1 -13.59 -0.03 -11.55
C MET A 1 -13.42 -0.48 -10.12
N GLY A 2 -13.08 -1.75 -9.94
CA GLY A 2 -13.68 -2.58 -8.91
C GLY A 2 -12.67 -3.40 -8.14
N ILE A 3 -12.93 -3.51 -6.84
CA ILE A 3 -12.42 -4.62 -6.05
C ILE A 3 -13.02 -5.89 -6.68
N GLY A 4 -12.17 -6.71 -7.27
CA GLY A 4 -12.56 -7.99 -7.86
C GLY A 4 -12.26 -9.14 -6.89
N PRO A 5 -12.85 -10.33 -7.10
CA PRO A 5 -12.61 -11.47 -6.21
C PRO A 5 -11.12 -11.79 -6.01
N SER A 6 -10.30 -11.63 -7.05
CA SER A 6 -8.89 -12.03 -6.99
C SER A 6 -8.00 -11.09 -6.21
N THR A 7 -8.32 -9.80 -6.13
CA THR A 7 -7.60 -8.85 -5.27
C THR A 7 -8.20 -8.76 -3.88
N LYS A 8 -9.37 -9.34 -3.65
CA LYS A 8 -10.08 -9.21 -2.38
C LYS A 8 -9.41 -10.01 -1.27
N GLU A 9 -9.03 -9.28 -0.23
CA GLU A 9 -8.58 -9.90 1.01
C GLU A 9 -9.75 -10.62 1.68
N THR A 10 -9.52 -11.89 2.06
CA THR A 10 -10.51 -12.68 2.81
C THR A 10 -10.37 -12.39 4.29
N SER A 11 -11.40 -12.68 5.10
CA SER A 11 -11.27 -12.56 6.56
C SER A 11 -10.06 -13.33 7.09
N LEU A 12 -9.73 -14.48 6.50
CA LEU A 12 -8.55 -15.25 6.84
C LEU A 12 -7.25 -14.49 6.56
N HIS A 13 -7.18 -13.77 5.44
CA HIS A 13 -6.01 -12.97 5.05
C HIS A 13 -5.82 -11.79 5.99
N HIS A 14 -6.89 -11.10 6.41
CA HIS A 14 -6.80 -10.05 7.43
C HIS A 14 -6.29 -10.55 8.79
N PHE A 15 -6.63 -11.78 9.20
CA PHE A 15 -6.13 -12.39 10.44
C PHE A 15 -4.73 -12.99 10.31
N ARG A 16 -4.21 -13.12 9.09
CA ARG A 16 -2.91 -13.71 8.76
C ARG A 16 -2.22 -12.83 7.72
N ASP A 17 -2.16 -11.54 8.04
CA ASP A 17 -1.64 -10.55 7.11
C ASP A 17 -0.12 -10.71 7.00
N PRO A 18 0.41 -11.02 5.80
CA PRO A 18 1.83 -11.26 5.64
C PRO A 18 2.69 -10.01 5.82
N LEU A 19 2.14 -8.80 5.64
CA LEU A 19 2.87 -7.57 5.97
C LEU A 19 3.05 -7.47 7.47
N LEU A 20 2.01 -7.72 8.27
CA LEU A 20 2.13 -7.70 9.72
C LEU A 20 3.09 -8.77 10.23
N ASP A 21 2.92 -10.02 9.78
CA ASP A 21 3.80 -11.13 10.19
C ASP A 21 5.28 -10.83 9.89
N ILE A 22 5.58 -10.26 8.71
CA ILE A 22 6.95 -9.96 8.30
C ILE A 22 7.51 -8.71 8.99
N VAL A 23 6.73 -7.65 9.13
CA VAL A 23 7.22 -6.41 9.78
C VAL A 23 7.37 -6.60 11.28
N GLU A 24 6.43 -7.26 11.96
CA GLU A 24 6.51 -7.51 13.41
C GLU A 24 7.67 -8.46 13.77
N SER A 25 8.00 -9.42 12.90
CA SER A 25 9.08 -10.39 13.14
C SER A 25 10.48 -9.86 12.81
N ASP A 26 10.59 -8.67 12.20
CA ASP A 26 11.86 -8.11 11.79
C ASP A 26 12.64 -7.52 12.97
N LYS A 27 13.97 -7.63 12.96
CA LYS A 27 14.83 -7.21 14.07
C LYS A 27 15.45 -5.82 13.91
N ASP A 28 15.32 -5.22 12.73
CA ASP A 28 15.92 -3.91 12.42
C ASP A 28 14.87 -2.79 12.40
N VAL A 29 13.57 -3.12 12.49
CA VAL A 29 12.47 -2.14 12.54
C VAL A 29 11.49 -2.50 13.64
N ASP A 30 10.85 -1.48 14.21
CA ASP A 30 9.77 -1.64 15.17
C ASP A 30 8.42 -1.31 14.50
N LEU A 31 7.44 -2.20 14.62
CA LEU A 31 6.07 -1.93 14.15
C LEU A 31 5.40 -0.91 15.09
N LEU A 32 5.30 0.35 14.64
CA LEU A 32 4.71 1.43 15.45
C LEU A 32 3.18 1.36 15.52
N GLY A 33 2.52 0.92 14.44
CA GLY A 33 1.07 0.80 14.41
C GLY A 33 0.50 0.55 13.02
N VAL A 34 -0.82 0.31 12.99
CA VAL A 34 -1.61 0.09 11.77
C VAL A 34 -2.67 1.17 11.67
N ILE A 35 -2.74 1.86 10.52
CA ILE A 35 -3.76 2.86 10.23
C ILE A 35 -4.67 2.30 9.14
N VAL A 36 -5.96 2.17 9.44
CA VAL A 36 -6.98 1.81 8.45
C VAL A 36 -7.50 3.08 7.80
N VAL A 37 -7.22 3.23 6.51
CA VAL A 37 -7.67 4.36 5.69
C VAL A 37 -8.89 3.92 4.89
N GLY A 38 -9.98 4.67 4.97
CA GLY A 38 -11.16 4.40 4.14
C GLY A 38 -10.91 4.77 2.68
N THR A 39 -11.60 4.10 1.76
CA THR A 39 -11.61 4.42 0.31
C THR A 39 -12.91 5.15 -0.04
N PRO A 40 -12.95 6.49 0.06
CA PRO A 40 -14.16 7.25 -0.22
C PRO A 40 -14.42 7.36 -1.72
N ASP A 41 -15.68 7.49 -2.11
CA ASP A 41 -16.04 7.64 -3.53
C ASP A 41 -15.76 9.07 -4.04
N GLY A 42 -16.14 10.09 -3.26
CA GLY A 42 -15.99 11.50 -3.63
C GLY A 42 -14.57 12.04 -3.51
N ASN A 43 -14.13 12.81 -4.51
CA ASN A 43 -12.76 13.32 -4.62
C ASN A 43 -12.30 14.17 -3.42
N GLU A 44 -13.14 15.04 -2.86
CA GLU A 44 -12.79 15.84 -1.68
C GLU A 44 -12.40 14.96 -0.49
N ASN A 45 -13.15 13.87 -0.28
CA ASN A 45 -12.87 12.91 0.77
C ASN A 45 -11.60 12.11 0.48
N LYS A 46 -11.29 11.80 -0.79
CA LYS A 46 -10.04 11.13 -1.18
C LYS A 46 -8.80 11.95 -0.83
N THR A 47 -8.88 13.26 -1.01
CA THR A 47 -7.81 14.17 -0.57
C THR A 47 -7.78 14.26 0.96
N PHE A 48 -8.93 14.37 1.61
CA PHE A 48 -9.03 14.47 3.06
C PHE A 48 -8.40 13.27 3.78
N VAL A 49 -8.70 12.03 3.37
CA VAL A 49 -8.15 10.83 4.03
C VAL A 49 -6.62 10.74 3.91
N GLY A 50 -6.05 11.15 2.76
CA GLY A 50 -4.60 11.19 2.57
C GLY A 50 -3.93 12.22 3.49
N GLN A 51 -4.48 13.43 3.56
CA GLN A 51 -3.98 14.49 4.45
C GLN A 51 -4.04 14.09 5.93
N ARG A 52 -5.13 13.47 6.36
CA ARG A 52 -5.31 13.01 7.74
C ARG A 52 -4.33 11.89 8.11
N THR A 53 -4.15 10.93 7.20
CA THR A 53 -3.19 9.83 7.38
C THR A 53 -1.78 10.37 7.53
N ALA A 54 -1.36 11.27 6.63
CA ALA A 54 -0.02 11.83 6.65
C ALA A 54 0.24 12.69 7.90
N ALA A 55 -0.76 13.45 8.38
CA ALA A 55 -0.66 14.19 9.64
C ALA A 55 -0.50 13.29 10.87
N TRP A 56 -1.14 12.11 10.88
CA TRP A 56 -0.93 11.13 11.94
C TRP A 56 0.47 10.54 11.92
N LEU A 57 0.97 10.15 10.74
CA LEU A 57 2.32 9.60 10.59
C LEU A 57 3.39 10.60 11.04
N GLU A 58 3.25 11.87 10.67
CA GLU A 58 4.14 12.95 11.12
C GLU A 58 4.08 13.16 12.64
N ALA A 59 2.88 13.20 13.22
CA ALA A 59 2.72 13.35 14.67
C ALA A 59 3.30 12.16 15.46
N MET A 60 3.21 10.96 14.89
CA MET A 60 3.80 9.73 15.43
C MET A 60 5.31 9.65 15.22
N ARG A 61 5.87 10.53 14.38
CA ARG A 61 7.30 10.58 14.03
C ARG A 61 7.82 9.25 13.49
N VAL A 62 7.05 8.65 12.58
CA VAL A 62 7.48 7.41 11.90
C VAL A 62 8.72 7.65 11.06
N ASP A 63 9.62 6.67 11.01
CA ASP A 63 10.77 6.72 10.10
C ASP A 63 10.41 6.30 8.66
N GLY A 64 9.24 5.68 8.46
CA GLY A 64 8.75 5.26 7.16
C GLY A 64 7.37 4.60 7.21
N ALA A 65 6.74 4.42 6.06
CA ALA A 65 5.41 3.84 5.94
C ALA A 65 5.28 2.85 4.76
N ILE A 66 4.51 1.78 4.96
CA ILE A 66 4.01 0.91 3.89
C ILE A 66 2.53 1.22 3.68
N VAL A 67 2.12 1.48 2.44
CA VAL A 67 0.72 1.72 2.07
C VAL A 67 0.24 0.56 1.20
N SER A 68 -0.71 -0.22 1.73
CA SER A 68 -1.34 -1.35 1.03
C SER A 68 -2.71 -0.96 0.48
N SER A 69 -3.09 -1.47 -0.70
CA SER A 69 -4.42 -1.33 -1.30
C SER A 69 -4.79 -2.58 -2.11
N ASP A 70 -5.98 -3.12 -1.86
CA ASP A 70 -6.60 -4.22 -2.61
C ASP A 70 -7.47 -3.71 -3.79
N GLY A 71 -7.86 -2.43 -3.74
CA GLY A 71 -8.58 -1.73 -4.79
C GLY A 71 -7.67 -1.22 -5.90
N TRP A 72 -8.23 -1.07 -7.10
CA TRP A 72 -7.57 -0.46 -8.25
C TRP A 72 -8.49 0.47 -9.03
N GLY A 73 -7.89 1.33 -9.84
CA GLY A 73 -8.65 2.25 -10.68
C GLY A 73 -9.08 3.52 -9.95
N ASN A 74 -10.38 3.69 -9.68
CA ASN A 74 -10.85 4.86 -8.94
C ASN A 74 -10.27 4.88 -7.51
N SER A 75 -10.12 3.72 -6.87
CA SER A 75 -9.49 3.58 -5.54
C SER A 75 -8.00 3.93 -5.55
N HIS A 76 -7.34 3.92 -6.72
CA HIS A 76 -5.96 4.38 -6.80
C HIS A 76 -5.82 5.90 -6.65
N VAL A 77 -6.92 6.66 -6.73
CA VAL A 77 -6.86 8.12 -6.58
C VAL A 77 -6.57 8.51 -5.13
N ASP A 78 -7.27 7.94 -4.15
CA ASP A 78 -6.98 8.13 -2.73
C ASP A 78 -5.65 7.48 -2.34
N TYR A 79 -5.30 6.33 -2.91
CA TYR A 79 -3.97 5.73 -2.76
C TYR A 79 -2.85 6.71 -3.17
N ALA A 80 -2.92 7.24 -4.39
CA ALA A 80 -1.94 8.19 -4.90
C ALA A 80 -1.88 9.47 -4.06
N ASN A 81 -3.04 10.03 -3.67
CA ASN A 81 -3.09 11.20 -2.80
C ASN A 81 -2.45 10.91 -1.43
N THR A 82 -2.66 9.72 -0.87
CA THR A 82 -2.05 9.32 0.40
C THR A 82 -0.52 9.25 0.26
N PHE A 83 -0.01 8.68 -0.84
CA PHE A 83 1.43 8.73 -1.16
C PHE A 83 1.97 10.15 -1.23
N GLU A 84 1.25 11.04 -1.90
CA GLU A 84 1.68 12.42 -2.09
C GLU A 84 1.78 13.15 -0.77
N GLU A 85 0.77 13.01 0.09
CA GLU A 85 0.72 13.69 1.38
C GLU A 85 1.76 13.17 2.37
N ILE A 86 2.06 11.85 2.34
CA ILE A 86 3.14 11.26 3.13
C ILE A 86 4.50 11.77 2.63
N GLY A 87 4.72 11.73 1.32
CA GLY A 87 5.98 12.16 0.71
C GLY A 87 6.26 13.66 0.88
N LYS A 88 5.23 14.51 0.87
CA LYS A 88 5.36 15.96 1.16
C LYS A 88 5.85 16.26 2.59
N ARG A 89 5.66 15.32 3.52
CA ARG A 89 6.12 15.41 4.91
C ARG A 89 7.48 14.75 5.12
N ASP A 90 8.16 14.42 4.02
CA ASP A 90 9.50 13.85 4.02
C ASP A 90 9.57 12.47 4.71
N ILE A 91 8.47 11.70 4.64
CA ILE A 91 8.40 10.35 5.20
C ILE A 91 8.64 9.33 4.07
N PRO A 92 9.67 8.47 4.16
CA PRO A 92 9.89 7.37 3.22
C PRO A 92 8.66 6.47 3.11
N VAL A 93 8.16 6.28 1.89
CA VAL A 93 6.95 5.48 1.63
C VAL A 93 7.17 4.41 0.55
N VAL A 94 6.61 3.22 0.78
CA VAL A 94 6.60 2.09 -0.17
C VAL A 94 5.16 1.57 -0.32
N GLY A 95 4.81 1.16 -1.54
CA GLY A 95 3.47 0.70 -1.86
C GLY A 95 3.34 -0.78 -2.10
N VAL A 96 2.19 -1.34 -1.75
CA VAL A 96 1.77 -2.69 -2.15
C VAL A 96 0.37 -2.58 -2.74
N THR A 97 0.20 -2.90 -4.03
CA THR A 97 -1.10 -2.82 -4.70
C THR A 97 -1.11 -3.72 -5.94
N PHE A 98 -2.30 -4.09 -6.40
CA PHE A 98 -2.48 -4.73 -7.69
C PHE A 98 -2.29 -3.73 -8.83
N ASN A 99 -1.31 -3.96 -9.71
CA ASN A 99 -1.08 -3.17 -10.91
C ASN A 99 -1.20 -4.01 -12.18
N GLY A 100 -0.53 -5.15 -12.25
CA GLY A 100 -0.56 -6.06 -13.40
C GLY A 100 -0.40 -5.34 -14.75
N THR A 101 -1.11 -5.82 -15.77
CA THR A 101 -1.27 -5.16 -17.06
C THR A 101 -2.57 -4.33 -17.13
N GLN A 102 -3.59 -4.74 -16.36
CA GLN A 102 -4.94 -4.17 -16.38
C GLN A 102 -5.13 -2.96 -15.45
N ALA A 103 -4.46 -2.93 -14.30
CA ALA A 103 -4.68 -1.97 -13.22
C ALA A 103 -3.62 -0.86 -13.19
N LYS A 104 -3.33 -0.26 -14.34
CA LYS A 104 -2.46 0.92 -14.41
C LYS A 104 -3.06 2.07 -13.60
N PHE A 105 -2.20 2.80 -12.90
CA PHE A 105 -2.61 3.96 -12.12
C PHE A 105 -3.32 5.01 -13.00
N VAL A 106 -4.51 5.44 -12.55
CA VAL A 106 -5.26 6.54 -13.17
C VAL A 106 -4.57 7.88 -12.92
N VAL A 107 -3.94 8.02 -11.75
CA VAL A 107 -3.15 9.17 -11.33
C VAL A 107 -1.88 8.68 -10.65
N SER A 108 -0.78 9.40 -10.84
CA SER A 108 0.52 9.09 -10.24
C SER A 108 1.25 10.37 -9.84
N ASN A 109 2.14 10.30 -8.86
CA ASN A 109 2.99 11.40 -8.45
C ASN A 109 4.44 10.93 -8.23
N GLN A 110 5.34 11.88 -7.98
CA GLN A 110 6.78 11.63 -7.82
C GLN A 110 7.15 10.74 -6.62
N TYR A 111 6.26 10.60 -5.64
CA TYR A 111 6.50 9.80 -4.43
C TYR A 111 6.12 8.32 -4.61
N MET A 112 5.39 7.98 -5.68
CA MET A 112 5.03 6.60 -6.05
C MET A 112 6.16 5.91 -6.84
N ASP A 113 7.40 6.13 -6.44
CA ASP A 113 8.62 5.61 -7.10
C ASP A 113 8.91 4.14 -6.79
N THR A 114 8.26 3.59 -5.75
CA THR A 114 8.55 2.25 -5.21
C THR A 114 7.25 1.53 -4.86
N ILE A 115 6.73 0.75 -5.82
CA ILE A 115 5.50 -0.04 -5.68
C ILE A 115 5.82 -1.52 -5.89
N VAL A 116 5.40 -2.36 -4.96
CA VAL A 116 5.39 -3.82 -5.08
C VAL A 116 4.07 -4.26 -5.68
N ASP A 117 4.12 -4.81 -6.89
CA ASP A 117 2.94 -5.37 -7.56
C ASP A 117 2.59 -6.75 -6.98
N MET A 118 1.38 -6.88 -6.43
CA MET A 118 0.87 -8.14 -5.88
C MET A 118 0.28 -9.08 -6.94
N ASN A 119 0.20 -8.69 -8.21
CA ASN A 119 -0.32 -9.55 -9.29
C ASN A 119 0.38 -10.92 -9.33
N LYS A 120 -0.42 -11.99 -9.31
CA LYS A 120 -0.01 -13.40 -9.47
C LYS A 120 -0.52 -14.01 -10.78
N SER A 121 -1.53 -13.40 -11.40
CA SER A 121 -2.01 -13.84 -12.69
C SER A 121 -0.93 -13.68 -13.77
N LYS A 122 -0.82 -14.67 -14.68
CA LYS A 122 0.15 -14.60 -15.79
C LYS A 122 -0.18 -13.50 -16.79
N GLU A 123 -1.46 -13.19 -16.94
CA GLU A 123 -1.96 -12.19 -17.90
C GLU A 123 -1.90 -10.77 -17.32
N GLY A 124 -1.70 -10.62 -16.02
CA GLY A 124 -1.68 -9.32 -15.35
C GLY A 124 -3.07 -8.72 -15.10
N ILE A 125 -4.08 -9.57 -14.93
CA ILE A 125 -5.49 -9.19 -14.83
C ILE A 125 -6.11 -9.65 -13.50
N GLU A 126 -7.25 -9.08 -13.17
CA GLU A 126 -8.15 -9.61 -12.14
C GLU A 126 -8.87 -10.85 -12.73
N THR A 127 -8.75 -12.00 -12.06
CA THR A 127 -9.10 -13.31 -12.62
C THR A 127 -10.40 -13.89 -12.08
N GLU A 128 -11.10 -13.15 -11.20
CA GLU A 128 -12.28 -13.61 -10.47
C GLU A 128 -12.03 -14.84 -9.57
N VAL A 129 -10.77 -15.29 -9.46
CA VAL A 129 -10.34 -16.37 -8.57
C VAL A 129 -10.01 -15.78 -7.21
N VAL A 130 -10.85 -16.06 -6.22
CA VAL A 130 -10.75 -15.47 -4.87
C VAL A 130 -9.34 -15.54 -4.30
N GLY A 131 -8.77 -14.37 -4.00
CA GLY A 131 -7.48 -14.21 -3.34
C GLY A 131 -6.25 -14.60 -4.16
N GLU A 132 -6.38 -14.84 -5.47
CA GLU A 132 -5.22 -15.17 -6.32
C GLU A 132 -4.17 -14.05 -6.31
N ASN A 133 -4.61 -12.79 -6.36
CA ASN A 133 -3.75 -11.61 -6.40
C ASN A 133 -3.55 -10.98 -5.00
N ASN A 134 -3.70 -11.73 -3.92
CA ASN A 134 -3.42 -11.20 -2.58
C ASN A 134 -1.91 -11.06 -2.33
N THR A 135 -1.55 -10.09 -1.49
CA THR A 135 -0.19 -9.97 -0.94
C THR A 135 0.22 -11.28 -0.29
N ASN A 136 1.42 -11.75 -0.60
CA ASN A 136 2.03 -12.91 0.03
C ASN A 136 3.34 -12.54 0.74
N GLU A 137 3.98 -13.54 1.36
CA GLU A 137 5.21 -13.39 2.12
C GLU A 137 6.36 -12.75 1.30
N ILE A 138 6.47 -13.08 0.00
CA ILE A 138 7.52 -12.53 -0.86
C ILE A 138 7.26 -11.04 -1.14
N ASP A 139 6.02 -10.66 -1.35
CA ASP A 139 5.65 -9.27 -1.57
C ASP A 139 5.90 -8.42 -0.32
N ALA A 140 5.53 -8.96 0.85
CA ALA A 140 5.77 -8.32 2.14
C ALA A 140 7.27 -8.13 2.42
N LYS A 141 8.09 -9.16 2.18
CA LYS A 141 9.56 -9.06 2.29
C LYS A 141 10.15 -8.01 1.34
N LYS A 142 9.65 -7.93 0.10
CA LYS A 142 10.09 -6.89 -0.85
C LYS A 142 9.72 -5.50 -0.34
N ALA A 143 8.47 -5.32 0.12
CA ALA A 143 7.99 -4.04 0.61
C ALA A 143 8.84 -3.54 1.79
N LEU A 144 9.10 -4.41 2.77
CA LEU A 144 9.95 -4.08 3.91
C LEU A 144 11.40 -3.80 3.50
N ALA A 145 11.98 -4.62 2.61
CA ALA A 145 13.35 -4.41 2.13
C ALA A 145 13.50 -3.08 1.40
N PHE A 146 12.53 -2.73 0.54
CA PHE A 146 12.52 -1.43 -0.13
C PHE A 146 12.37 -0.28 0.87
N LEU A 147 11.51 -0.41 1.87
CA LEU A 147 11.33 0.63 2.87
C LEU A 147 12.62 0.88 3.65
N LYS A 148 13.27 -0.18 4.13
CA LYS A 148 14.59 -0.11 4.79
C LYS A 148 15.64 0.59 3.90
N LEU A 149 15.67 0.27 2.61
CA LEU A 149 16.59 0.93 1.67
C LEU A 149 16.28 2.41 1.49
N LYS A 150 14.99 2.81 1.47
CA LYS A 150 14.61 4.23 1.40
C LYS A 150 14.95 4.97 2.69
N MET A 151 14.64 4.40 3.85
CA MET A 151 14.99 4.96 5.16
C MET A 151 16.50 5.20 5.29
N ARG A 152 17.32 4.23 4.87
CA ARG A 152 18.80 4.35 4.88
C ARG A 152 19.38 5.40 3.93
N LYS A 153 18.66 5.78 2.87
CA LYS A 153 19.09 6.86 1.97
C LYS A 153 18.63 8.23 2.47
N HIS A 154 17.65 8.24 3.37
CA HIS A 154 17.00 9.43 3.88
C HIS A 154 17.73 10.00 5.11
N GLY A 155 18.19 9.13 6.01
CA GLY A 155 19.09 9.47 7.12
C GLY A 155 20.56 9.54 6.72
#